data_AF-A0AAU4KQV5-F1
#
_entry.id   AF-A0AAU4KQV5-F1
#
_cell.length_a   1.000
_cell.length_b   1.000
_cell.length_c   1.000
_cell.angle_alpha   90.00
_cell.angle_beta   90.00
_cell.angle_gamma   90.00
#
_symmetry.space_group_name_H-M   'P 1'
#
loop_
_entity.id
_entity.type
_entity.pdbx_description
1 polymer ?
#
loop_
_entity_poly.entity_id
_entity_poly.type
_entity_poly.pdbx_seq_one_letter_code
_entity_poly.pdbx_strand_id
1 'polypeptide(L)' 'MAMGLAGLPGSEWMIKDAKGRKFSYDSQDEAFEELHEYGEGATVWTREVYRVLFMTKSIDGWKQVAAPQTDR' A
#
# COMPACT_ATOMS: atom_id res chain seq x y z
N MET A 1 7.46 30.87 11.76
CA MET A 1 6.09 30.46 11.34
C MET A 1 6.26 29.15 10.60
N ALA A 2 5.74 28.05 11.15
CA ALA A 2 6.07 26.71 10.69
C ALA A 2 5.52 26.44 9.29
N MET A 3 6.41 25.95 8.42
CA MET A 3 6.18 25.51 7.05
C MET A 3 5.15 24.37 6.98
N GLY A 4 4.42 24.27 5.86
CA GLY A 4 4.02 22.96 5.34
C GLY A 4 2.52 22.71 5.16
N LEU A 5 1.88 23.42 4.24
CA LEU A 5 0.65 22.95 3.56
C LEU A 5 0.99 22.19 2.25
N ALA A 6 2.20 21.66 2.14
CA ALA A 6 2.56 20.79 1.03
C ALA A 6 1.92 19.42 1.29
N GLY A 7 1.09 18.94 0.37
CA GLY A 7 0.56 17.58 0.47
C GLY A 7 1.73 16.61 0.65
N LEU A 8 1.71 15.84 1.73
CA LEU A 8 2.78 14.87 1.96
C LEU A 8 2.54 13.70 0.99
N PRO A 9 3.46 13.42 0.06
CA PRO A 9 3.39 12.20 -0.73
C PRO A 9 3.47 11.01 0.21
N GLY A 10 2.57 10.05 0.01
CA GLY A 10 2.55 8.81 0.76
C GLY A 10 2.21 7.65 -0.17
N SER A 11 2.52 6.45 0.29
CA SER A 11 2.03 5.22 -0.33
C SER A 11 1.13 4.52 0.67
N GLU A 12 0.01 3.98 0.19
CA GLU A 12 -0.80 3.05 0.99
C GLU A 12 -0.62 1.66 0.43
N TRP A 13 -0.53 0.70 1.33
CA TRP A 13 -0.33 -0.70 1.01
C TRP A 13 -1.56 -1.49 1.42
N MET A 14 -1.91 -2.51 0.64
CA MET A 14 -2.93 -3.47 1.03
C MET A 14 -2.62 -4.87 0.52
N ILE A 15 -3.08 -5.87 1.25
CA ILE A 15 -3.18 -7.24 0.76
C ILE A 15 -4.61 -7.48 0.32
N LYS A 16 -4.76 -8.08 -0.86
CA LYS A 16 -6.01 -8.65 -1.33
C LYS A 16 -5.88 -10.17 -1.34
N ASP A 17 -6.66 -10.85 -0.51
CA ASP A 17 -6.64 -12.31 -0.45
C ASP A 17 -7.35 -12.96 -1.65
N ALA A 18 -7.25 -14.28 -1.77
CA ALA A 18 -7.91 -15.05 -2.83
C ALA A 18 -9.45 -14.94 -2.79
N LYS A 19 -10.03 -14.57 -1.65
CA LYS A 19 -11.47 -14.35 -1.47
C LYS A 19 -11.90 -12.91 -1.83
N GLY A 20 -10.94 -12.05 -2.17
CA GLY A 20 -11.16 -10.64 -2.49
C GLY A 20 -11.28 -9.71 -1.28
N ARG A 21 -11.01 -10.19 -0.06
CA ARG A 21 -10.94 -9.36 1.16
C ARG A 21 -9.70 -8.49 1.09
N LYS A 22 -9.81 -7.25 1.60
CA LYS A 22 -8.75 -6.23 1.54
C LYS A 22 -8.30 -5.88 2.96
N PHE A 23 -7.00 -5.85 3.18
CA PHE A 23 -6.36 -5.56 4.46
C PHE A 23 -5.34 -4.46 4.23
N SER A 24 -5.42 -3.34 4.96
CA SER A 24 -4.57 -2.17 4.72
C SER A 24 -3.36 -2.18 5.65
N TYR A 25 -2.23 -1.72 5.14
CA TYR A 25 -0.92 -1.75 5.77
C TYR A 25 -0.24 -0.39 5.67
N ASP A 26 0.62 -0.11 6.65
CA ASP A 26 1.33 1.16 6.72
C ASP A 26 2.59 1.16 5.85
N SER A 27 3.13 -0.02 5.52
CA SER A 27 4.35 -0.16 4.74
C SER A 27 4.35 -1.34 3.76
N GLN A 28 5.28 -1.28 2.81
CA GLN A 28 5.53 -2.37 1.87
C GLN A 28 5.95 -3.64 2.60
N ASP A 29 6.93 -3.51 3.49
CA ASP A 29 7.56 -4.63 4.17
C ASP A 29 6.53 -5.38 5.00
N GLU A 30 5.73 -4.68 5.80
CA GLU A 30 4.64 -5.26 6.59
C GLU A 30 3.63 -6.03 5.70
N ALA A 31 3.24 -5.45 4.55
CA ALA A 31 2.31 -6.09 3.63
C ALA A 31 2.90 -7.35 2.96
N PHE A 32 4.21 -7.41 2.72
CA PHE A 32 4.86 -8.61 2.19
C PHE A 32 5.16 -9.64 3.28
N GLU A 33 5.54 -9.17 4.47
CA GLU A 33 5.74 -10.01 5.65
C GLU A 33 4.46 -10.71 6.03
N GLU A 34 3.29 -10.05 6.04
CA GLU A 34 2.03 -10.71 6.38
C GLU A 34 1.40 -11.48 5.21
N LEU A 35 1.87 -11.30 3.97
CA LEU A 35 1.28 -11.95 2.79
C LEU A 35 1.13 -13.47 2.94
N HIS A 36 2.09 -14.12 3.57
CA HIS A 36 2.07 -15.56 3.78
C HIS A 36 0.93 -16.04 4.69
N GLU A 37 0.42 -15.18 5.58
CA GLU A 37 -0.70 -15.51 6.47
C GLU A 37 -2.05 -15.57 5.73
N TYR A 38 -2.16 -14.90 4.58
CA TYR A 38 -3.39 -14.87 3.76
C TYR A 38 -3.52 -16.03 2.78
N GLY A 39 -2.48 -16.88 2.68
CA GLY A 39 -2.46 -18.08 1.87
C GLY A 39 -2.22 -17.86 0.37
N GLU A 40 -2.15 -18.97 -0.37
CA GLU A 40 -1.90 -18.95 -1.82
C GLU A 40 -2.98 -18.16 -2.58
N GLY A 41 -2.53 -17.28 -3.48
CA GLY A 41 -3.41 -16.39 -4.25
C GLY A 41 -3.67 -15.02 -3.60
N ALA A 42 -3.11 -14.76 -2.41
CA ALA A 42 -3.05 -13.40 -1.88
C ALA A 42 -2.07 -12.54 -2.71
N THR A 43 -2.40 -11.26 -2.84
CA THR A 43 -1.66 -10.31 -3.68
C THR A 43 -1.46 -8.99 -2.95
N VAL A 44 -0.27 -8.41 -3.04
CA VAL A 44 0.02 -7.09 -2.47
C VAL A 44 -0.31 -6.01 -3.51
N TRP A 45 -0.90 -4.91 -3.04
CA TRP A 45 -1.27 -3.77 -3.84
C TRP A 45 -0.75 -2.50 -3.18
N THR A 46 -0.37 -1.53 -4.00
CA THR A 46 0.05 -0.21 -3.57
C THR A 46 -0.74 0.86 -4.31
N ARG A 47 -0.93 2.01 -3.68
CA ARG A 47 -1.39 3.22 -4.35
C ARG A 47 -0.64 4.43 -3.83
N GLU A 48 -0.36 5.36 -4.72
CA GLU A 48 0.18 6.65 -4.32
C GLU A 48 -0.96 7.57 -3.88
N VAL A 49 -0.75 8.24 -2.75
CA VAL A 49 -1.70 9.17 -2.16
C VAL A 49 -1.03 10.49 -1.83
N TYR A 50 -1.79 11.58 -1.92
CA TYR A 50 -1.44 12.84 -1.30
C TYR A 50 -2.33 13.09 -0.10
N ARG A 51 -1.70 13.30 1.06
CA ARG A 51 -2.40 13.67 2.30
C ARG A 51 -2.39 15.18 2.44
N VAL A 52 -3.58 15.78 2.53
CA VAL A 52 -3.75 17.23 2.67
C VAL A 52 -4.66 17.49 3.86
N LEU A 53 -4.10 18.04 4.96
CA LEU A 53 -4.76 18.40 6.24
C LEU A 53 -5.78 17.38 6.82
N PHE A 54 -6.91 17.17 6.15
CA PHE A 54 -8.03 16.30 6.56
C PHE A 54 -8.50 15.31 5.48
N MET A 55 -7.85 15.26 4.31
CA MET A 55 -8.27 14.43 3.19
C MET A 55 -7.09 13.71 2.54
N THR A 56 -7.26 12.41 2.32
CA THR A 56 -6.34 11.60 1.51
C THR A 56 -6.91 11.50 0.10
N LYS A 57 -6.18 12.03 -0.89
CA LYS A 57 -6.51 11.83 -2.30
C LYS A 57 -5.62 10.76 -2.90
N SER A 58 -6.24 9.79 -3.57
CA SER A 58 -5.55 8.84 -4.45
C SER A 58 -5.04 9.61 -5.67
N ILE A 59 -3.75 9.52 -5.97
CA ILE A 59 -3.18 10.02 -7.24
C ILE A 59 -3.55 9.02 -8.34
N ASP A 60 -3.32 7.74 -8.04
CA ASP A 60 -3.61 6.61 -8.90
C ASP A 60 -4.55 5.61 -8.22
N GLY A 61 -5.17 4.74 -9.01
CA GLY A 61 -5.83 3.55 -8.49
C GLY A 61 -4.84 2.55 -7.88
N TRP A 62 -5.38 1.54 -7.20
CA TRP A 62 -4.57 0.43 -6.67
C TRP A 62 -3.85 -0.31 -7.80
N LYS A 63 -2.54 -0.51 -7.62
CA LYS A 63 -1.67 -1.27 -8.53
C LYS A 63 -1.16 -2.50 -7.80
N GLN A 64 -1.29 -3.67 -8.42
CA GLN A 64 -0.72 -4.90 -7.86
C GLN A 64 0.80 -4.84 -7.95
N VAL A 65 1.48 -5.19 -6.86
CA VAL A 65 2.94 -5.24 -6.76
C VAL A 65 3.35 -6.70 -6.68
N ALA A 66 4.26 -7.11 -7.56
CA ALA A 66 4.90 -8.42 -7.43
C ALA A 66 5.88 -8.39 -6.25
N ALA A 67 6.02 -9.50 -5.54
CA ALA A 67 7.06 -9.63 -4.53
C ALA A 67 8.41 -9.24 -5.14
N PRO A 68 9.25 -8.46 -4.42
CA PRO A 68 10.57 -8.12 -4.91
C PRO A 68 11.25 -9.43 -5.28
N GLN A 69 11.55 -9.61 -6.57
CA GLN A 69 12.35 -10.73 -7.01
C GLN A 69 13.71 -10.51 -6.37
N THR A 70 13.98 -11.23 -5.28
CA THR A 70 15.33 -11.39 -4.76
C THR A 70 16.10 -12.07 -5.88
N ASP A 71 16.68 -11.28 -6.78
CA ASP A 71 17.70 -11.72 -7.72
C ASP A 71 18.85 -12.21 -6.83
N ARG A 72 18.98 -13.54 -6.78
CA ARG A 72 19.83 -14.28 -5.87
C ARG A 72 21.14 -14.63 -6.55
#